data_AF-A0A9N9FSB7-F1
#
_entry.id   AF-A0A9N9FSB7-F1
#
_cell.length_a   1.000
_cell.length_b   1.000
_cell.length_c   1.000
_cell.angle_alpha   90.00
_cell.angle_beta   90.00
_cell.angle_gamma   90.00
#
_symmetry.space_group_name_H-M   'P 1'
#
loop_
_entity.id
_entity.type
_entity.pdbx_description
1 polymer ?
#
loop_
_entity_poly.entity_id
_entity_poly.type
_entity_poly.pdbx_seq_one_letter_code
_entity_poly.pdbx_strand_id
1 'polypeptide(L)'
;MRAYYQYSYGNPLNEQLGCVYITQFVNSVEDYLNGKSRMVADMKFAHGFTKIGVFKDEYPLTADLSLEKIKGIKYTEQTTEYWSSATYFEIYTSPGKDVLMRLVVNSEPYKIPGCDGEYCKWSVFKNILGSKINCDFGK
;
A
#
# COMPACT_ATOMS: atom_id res chain seq x y z
N MET A 1 4.90 14.25 -12.95
CA MET A 1 4.42 15.12 -11.85
C MET A 1 2.91 15.22 -11.77
N ARG A 2 2.16 15.25 -12.90
CA ARG A 2 0.70 15.32 -12.86
C ARG A 2 0.05 14.18 -12.05
N ALA A 3 0.39 12.91 -12.28
CA ALA A 3 -0.22 11.82 -11.49
C ALA A 3 0.18 11.89 -10.01
N TYR A 4 1.40 12.31 -9.69
CA TYR A 4 1.84 12.50 -8.30
C TYR A 4 0.89 13.42 -7.51
N TYR A 5 0.51 14.57 -8.10
CA TYR A 5 -0.37 15.54 -7.48
C TYR A 5 -1.87 15.30 -7.70
N GLN A 6 -2.27 14.49 -8.68
CA GLN A 6 -3.69 14.19 -8.90
C GLN A 6 -4.12 12.92 -8.15
N TYR A 7 -3.32 11.86 -8.20
CA TYR A 7 -3.75 10.50 -7.84
C TYR A 7 -2.88 9.84 -6.76
N SER A 8 -1.78 10.49 -6.35
CA SER A 8 -0.83 9.94 -5.38
C SER A 8 -0.56 10.91 -4.22
N TYR A 9 0.66 10.87 -3.66
CA TYR A 9 1.06 11.55 -2.43
C TYR A 9 0.97 13.07 -2.44
N GLY A 10 0.88 13.71 -3.61
CA GLY A 10 0.79 15.17 -3.72
C GLY A 10 -0.60 15.74 -3.44
N ASN A 11 -1.64 14.91 -3.29
CA ASN A 11 -2.99 15.35 -2.93
C ASN A 11 -3.50 14.60 -1.68
N PRO A 12 -3.77 15.32 -0.57
CA PRO A 12 -4.24 14.72 0.68
C PRO A 12 -5.52 13.89 0.57
N LEU A 13 -6.39 14.17 -0.41
CA LEU A 13 -7.61 13.41 -0.64
C LEU A 13 -7.31 11.94 -1.02
N ASN A 14 -6.18 11.66 -1.66
CA ASN A 14 -5.86 10.28 -2.07
C ASN A 14 -5.49 9.40 -0.87
N GLU A 15 -4.90 9.97 0.18
CA GLU A 15 -4.66 9.24 1.43
C GLU A 15 -5.99 8.88 2.11
N GLN A 16 -6.96 9.78 2.06
CA GLN A 16 -8.32 9.55 2.54
C GLN A 16 -9.03 8.44 1.75
N LEU A 17 -9.03 8.51 0.42
CA LEU A 17 -9.62 7.48 -0.44
C LEU A 17 -8.95 6.10 -0.24
N GLY A 18 -7.62 6.08 -0.10
CA GLY A 18 -6.87 4.85 0.18
C GLY A 18 -7.24 4.21 1.52
N CYS A 19 -7.67 5.00 2.50
CA CYS A 19 -8.06 4.50 3.81
C CYS A 19 -9.26 3.56 3.76
N VAL A 20 -10.26 3.80 2.89
CA VAL A 20 -11.41 2.90 2.73
C VAL A 20 -10.96 1.52 2.28
N TYR A 21 -10.14 1.50 1.23
CA TYR A 21 -9.63 0.26 0.66
C TYR A 21 -8.81 -0.51 1.70
N ILE A 22 -7.89 0.18 2.39
CA ILE A 22 -7.04 -0.45 3.41
C ILE A 22 -7.88 -0.96 4.59
N THR A 23 -8.94 -0.24 4.98
CA THR A 23 -9.88 -0.70 6.01
C THR A 23 -10.60 -1.98 5.57
N GLN A 24 -11.13 -2.01 4.35
CA GLN A 24 -11.79 -3.20 3.79
C GLN A 24 -10.84 -4.39 3.68
N PHE A 25 -9.60 -4.14 3.24
CA PHE A 25 -8.55 -5.14 3.16
C PHE A 25 -8.24 -5.75 4.54
N VAL A 26 -7.97 -4.92 5.55
CA VAL A 26 -7.68 -5.38 6.92
C VAL A 26 -8.85 -6.17 7.48
N ASN A 27 -10.09 -5.68 7.32
CA ASN A 27 -11.28 -6.39 7.79
C ASN A 27 -11.46 -7.74 7.10
N SER A 28 -11.24 -7.82 5.80
CA SER A 28 -11.38 -9.07 5.04
C SER A 28 -10.36 -10.13 5.48
N VAL A 29 -9.11 -9.71 5.74
CA VAL A 29 -8.08 -10.61 6.27
C VAL A 29 -8.42 -11.05 7.70
N GLU A 30 -8.84 -10.13 8.57
CA GLU A 30 -9.27 -10.47 9.93
C GLU A 30 -10.47 -11.42 9.96
N ASP A 31 -11.47 -11.20 9.10
CA ASP A 31 -12.63 -12.09 9.01
C ASP A 31 -12.22 -13.50 8.58
N TYR A 32 -11.28 -13.63 7.65
CA TYR A 32 -10.71 -14.94 7.27
C TYR A 32 -9.95 -15.58 8.44
N LEU A 33 -9.03 -14.85 9.08
CA LEU A 33 -8.21 -15.35 10.19
C LEU A 33 -9.05 -15.75 11.41
N ASN A 34 -10.16 -15.08 11.64
CA ASN A 34 -11.10 -15.36 12.73
C ASN A 34 -12.19 -16.38 12.36
N GLY A 35 -12.14 -16.98 11.17
CA GLY A 35 -13.10 -17.99 10.72
C GLY A 35 -14.50 -17.46 10.39
N LYS A 36 -14.66 -16.13 10.26
CA LYS A 36 -15.91 -15.47 9.87
C LYS A 36 -16.10 -15.43 8.36
N SER A 37 -15.04 -15.64 7.59
CA SER A 37 -15.06 -15.67 6.13
C SER A 37 -14.28 -16.86 5.59
N ARG A 38 -14.71 -17.35 4.41
CA ARG A 38 -14.00 -18.37 3.61
C ARG A 38 -13.30 -17.77 2.38
N MET A 39 -13.30 -16.45 2.24
CA MET A 39 -12.70 -15.75 1.12
C MET A 39 -11.18 -15.83 1.23
N VAL A 40 -10.53 -16.45 0.24
CA VAL A 40 -9.06 -16.63 0.20
C VAL A 40 -8.37 -15.67 -0.79
N ALA A 41 -9.14 -14.96 -1.62
CA ALA A 41 -8.66 -13.96 -2.55
C ALA A 41 -9.74 -12.90 -2.79
N ASP A 42 -9.33 -11.64 -2.80
CA ASP A 42 -10.14 -10.49 -3.20
C ASP A 42 -9.42 -9.73 -4.32
N MET A 43 -10.10 -9.51 -5.43
CA MET A 43 -9.54 -8.82 -6.60
C MET A 43 -10.29 -7.53 -6.83
N LYS A 44 -9.57 -6.40 -6.77
CA LYS A 44 -10.11 -5.08 -7.07
C LYS A 44 -9.44 -4.50 -8.31
N PHE A 45 -10.22 -3.79 -9.11
CA PHE A 45 -9.75 -3.01 -10.25
C PHE A 45 -9.90 -1.52 -9.91
N ALA A 46 -8.80 -0.78 -9.98
CA ALA A 46 -8.74 0.62 -9.58
C ALA A 46 -7.89 1.44 -10.55
N HIS A 47 -8.16 2.75 -10.59
CA HIS A 47 -7.37 3.72 -11.34
C HIS A 47 -6.41 4.44 -10.39
N GLY A 48 -5.19 3.90 -10.28
CA GLY A 48 -4.18 4.39 -9.34
C GLY A 48 -4.46 3.92 -7.92
N PHE A 49 -3.40 3.61 -7.18
CA PHE A 49 -3.49 3.24 -5.78
C PHE A 49 -2.34 3.92 -5.06
N THR A 50 -2.65 4.83 -4.16
CA THR A 50 -1.65 5.41 -3.27
C THR A 50 -1.18 4.31 -2.32
N LYS A 51 -0.08 3.67 -2.69
CA LYS A 51 0.54 2.60 -1.92
C LYS A 51 0.95 3.15 -0.55
N ILE A 52 0.92 2.28 0.46
CA ILE A 52 1.19 2.48 1.90
C ILE A 52 2.59 3.06 2.23
N GLY A 53 2.97 4.16 1.59
CA GLY A 53 4.25 4.86 1.74
C GLY A 53 5.42 4.26 0.97
N VAL A 54 5.25 3.12 0.29
CA VAL A 54 6.35 2.36 -0.34
C VAL A 54 7.14 3.17 -1.36
N PHE A 55 6.44 3.98 -2.16
CA PHE A 55 7.05 4.84 -3.17
C PHE A 55 7.05 6.30 -2.76
N LYS A 56 6.80 6.61 -1.48
CA LYS A 56 6.74 7.98 -1.01
C LYS A 56 8.16 8.56 -0.94
N ASP A 57 8.36 9.64 -1.68
CA ASP A 57 9.57 10.45 -1.61
C ASP A 57 9.67 11.17 -0.25
N GLU A 58 10.90 11.47 0.19
CA GLU A 58 11.15 12.22 1.42
C GLU A 58 10.75 13.69 1.33
N TYR A 59 10.58 14.19 0.11
CA TYR A 59 10.18 15.56 -0.20
C TYR A 59 9.14 15.57 -1.33
N PRO A 60 8.29 16.60 -1.41
CA PRO A 60 7.35 16.76 -2.52
C PRO A 60 8.07 16.86 -3.88
N LEU A 61 7.49 16.27 -4.92
CA LEU A 61 8.05 16.32 -6.27
C LEU A 61 7.79 17.67 -6.94
N THR A 62 8.73 18.61 -6.88
CA THR A 62 8.63 19.94 -7.51
C THR A 62 9.41 20.03 -8.81
N ALA A 63 9.15 21.07 -9.62
CA ALA A 63 9.83 21.27 -10.91
C ALA A 63 11.30 21.72 -10.79
N ASP A 64 11.69 22.22 -9.63
CA ASP A 64 12.99 22.82 -9.32
C ASP A 64 13.93 21.87 -8.53
N LEU A 65 13.62 20.58 -8.48
CA LEU A 65 14.48 19.59 -7.83
C LEU A 65 15.88 19.54 -8.46
N SER A 66 16.90 19.42 -7.61
CA SER A 66 18.29 19.22 -8.08
C SER A 66 18.44 17.87 -8.77
N LEU A 67 19.45 17.74 -9.65
CA LEU A 67 19.73 16.48 -10.35
C LEU A 67 19.95 15.30 -9.39
N GLU A 68 20.61 15.55 -8.26
CA GLU A 68 20.82 14.54 -7.22
C GLU A 68 19.49 14.04 -6.65
N LYS A 69 18.57 14.96 -6.33
CA LYS A 69 17.22 14.62 -5.87
C LYS A 69 16.45 13.86 -6.94
N ILE A 70 16.48 14.32 -8.20
CA ILE A 70 15.80 13.66 -9.32
C ILE A 70 16.22 12.18 -9.45
N LYS A 71 17.51 11.87 -9.29
CA LYS A 71 18.02 10.49 -9.36
C LYS A 71 17.54 9.60 -8.21
N GLY A 72 17.18 10.20 -7.08
CA GLY A 72 16.69 9.50 -5.88
C GLY A 72 15.16 9.40 -5.78
N ILE A 73 14.41 9.88 -6.78
CA ILE A 73 12.95 9.80 -6.77
C ILE A 73 12.49 8.34 -6.77
N LYS A 74 11.60 8.02 -5.83
CA LYS A 74 10.97 6.71 -5.67
C LYS A 74 9.69 6.61 -6.50
N TYR A 75 8.89 7.67 -6.56
CA TYR A 75 7.66 7.67 -7.34
C TYR A 75 7.89 8.09 -8.79
N THR A 76 7.71 7.14 -9.71
CA THR A 76 7.53 7.46 -11.13
C THR A 76 6.31 6.71 -11.66
N GLU A 77 5.55 7.30 -12.57
CA GLU A 77 4.40 6.62 -13.19
C GLU A 77 4.84 5.31 -13.86
N GLN A 78 6.03 5.30 -14.48
CA GLN A 78 6.57 4.14 -15.19
C GLN A 78 6.89 2.95 -14.28
N THR A 79 7.24 3.18 -13.02
CA THR A 79 7.58 2.10 -12.07
C THR A 79 6.42 1.76 -11.14
N THR A 80 5.51 2.71 -10.89
CA THR A 80 4.48 2.57 -9.87
C THR A 80 3.10 2.30 -10.42
N GLU A 81 2.73 2.87 -11.57
CA GLU A 81 1.35 2.95 -12.06
C GLU A 81 1.31 2.89 -13.59
N TYR A 82 2.12 2.01 -14.19
CA TYR A 82 2.08 1.79 -15.63
C TYR A 82 0.86 0.94 -16.03
N TRP A 83 0.58 0.87 -17.34
CA TRP A 83 -0.56 0.13 -17.88
C TRP A 83 -0.61 -1.31 -17.36
N SER A 84 -1.77 -1.71 -16.84
CA SER A 84 -1.98 -3.03 -16.23
C SER A 84 -1.07 -3.32 -15.03
N SER A 85 -0.65 -2.29 -14.28
CA SER A 85 0.09 -2.48 -13.03
C SER A 85 -0.72 -3.33 -12.06
N ALA A 86 -0.06 -4.30 -11.42
CA ALA A 86 -0.68 -5.17 -10.44
C ALA A 86 -0.06 -4.95 -9.06
N THR A 87 -0.89 -4.95 -8.02
CA THR A 87 -0.43 -4.90 -6.62
C THR A 87 -1.11 -6.03 -5.86
N TYR A 88 -0.32 -6.85 -5.20
CA TYR A 88 -0.76 -7.99 -4.41
C TYR A 88 -0.36 -7.79 -2.96
N PHE A 89 -1.32 -8.05 -2.07
CA PHE A 89 -1.07 -8.25 -0.66
C PHE A 89 -1.22 -9.74 -0.38
N GLU A 90 -0.10 -10.43 -0.24
CA GLU A 90 -0.08 -11.88 -0.01
C GLU A 90 -0.07 -12.13 1.50
N ILE A 91 -0.97 -12.98 1.99
CA ILE A 91 -1.07 -13.35 3.41
C ILE A 91 -0.58 -14.79 3.58
N TYR A 92 0.33 -14.99 4.52
CA TYR A 92 0.95 -16.27 4.83
C TYR A 92 0.74 -16.64 6.30
N THR A 93 0.71 -17.93 6.58
CA THR A 93 0.86 -18.47 7.93
C THR A 93 2.19 -19.20 8.01
N SER A 94 3.07 -18.77 8.91
CA SER A 94 4.35 -19.44 9.13
C SER A 94 4.15 -20.80 9.82
N PRO A 95 5.14 -21.71 9.78
CA PRO A 95 5.09 -22.94 10.58
C PRO A 95 4.91 -22.68 12.08
N GLY A 96 5.40 -21.53 12.58
CA GLY A 96 5.21 -21.06 13.96
C GLY A 96 3.82 -20.47 14.23
N LYS A 97 2.90 -20.51 13.26
CA LYS A 97 1.54 -19.92 13.28
C LYS A 97 1.52 -18.39 13.33
N ASP A 98 2.63 -17.73 13.04
CA ASP A 98 2.61 -16.28 12.85
C ASP A 98 1.94 -15.95 11.52
N VAL A 99 1.09 -14.92 11.53
CA VAL A 99 0.53 -14.36 10.30
C VAL A 99 1.51 -13.32 9.75
N LEU A 100 1.95 -13.56 8.52
CA LEU A 100 2.87 -12.70 7.79
C LEU A 100 2.15 -12.16 6.55
N MET A 101 2.60 -11.02 6.07
CA MET A 101 2.16 -10.47 4.81
C MET A 101 3.33 -10.00 3.95
N ARG A 102 3.16 -10.02 2.63
CA ARG A 102 4.12 -9.51 1.65
C ARG A 102 3.40 -8.56 0.70
N LEU A 103 4.07 -7.47 0.34
CA LEU A 103 3.63 -6.60 -0.73
C LEU A 103 4.40 -6.95 -2.00
N VAL A 104 3.67 -7.27 -3.06
CA VAL A 104 4.23 -7.48 -4.39
C VAL A 104 3.61 -6.46 -5.33
N VAL A 105 4.46 -5.72 -6.02
CA VAL A 105 4.04 -4.72 -7.02
C VAL A 105 4.70 -5.11 -8.32
N ASN A 106 3.89 -5.35 -9.35
CA ASN A 106 4.39 -5.68 -10.69
C ASN A 106 5.34 -6.88 -10.66
N SER A 107 4.95 -7.92 -9.92
CA SER A 107 5.73 -9.16 -9.71
C SER A 107 7.03 -8.99 -8.92
N GLU A 108 7.31 -7.80 -8.40
CA GLU A 108 8.49 -7.52 -7.58
C GLU A 108 8.10 -7.31 -6.11
N PRO A 109 8.82 -7.91 -5.15
CA PRO A 109 8.59 -7.67 -3.74
C PRO A 109 9.01 -6.27 -3.30
N TYR A 110 8.24 -5.68 -2.40
CA TYR A 110 8.59 -4.42 -1.78
C TYR A 110 8.55 -4.50 -0.26
N LYS A 111 9.59 -3.94 0.38
CA LYS A 111 9.61 -3.71 1.81
C LYS A 111 8.65 -2.59 2.17
N ILE A 112 7.68 -2.90 3.02
CA ILE A 112 6.77 -1.91 3.58
C ILE A 112 7.53 -1.05 4.59
N PRO A 113 7.47 0.30 4.50
CA PRO A 113 8.08 1.18 5.48
C PRO A 113 7.58 0.86 6.90
N GLY A 114 8.51 0.66 7.84
CA GLY A 114 8.22 0.26 9.23
C GLY A 114 8.27 -1.25 9.51
N CYS A 115 8.36 -2.09 8.47
CA CYS A 115 8.62 -3.52 8.64
C CYS A 115 10.14 -3.80 8.63
N ASP A 116 10.58 -4.93 9.19
CA ASP A 116 12.01 -5.29 9.26
C ASP A 116 12.54 -5.81 7.91
N GLY A 117 11.69 -6.47 7.11
CA GLY A 117 12.06 -7.06 5.82
C GLY A 117 10.88 -7.14 4.84
N GLU A 118 11.03 -8.01 3.85
CA GLU A 118 10.02 -8.28 2.81
C GLU A 118 8.72 -8.85 3.39
N TYR A 119 8.83 -9.81 4.32
CA TYR A 119 7.70 -10.36 5.07
C TYR A 119 7.47 -9.51 6.31
N CYS A 120 6.30 -8.90 6.39
CA CYS A 120 5.88 -8.11 7.54
C CYS A 120 4.94 -8.91 8.42
N LYS A 121 5.17 -8.92 9.74
CA LYS A 121 4.19 -9.48 10.68
C LYS A 121 2.88 -8.72 10.55
N TRP A 122 1.76 -9.44 10.50
CA TRP A 122 0.43 -8.83 10.34
C TRP A 122 0.11 -7.82 11.45
N SER A 123 0.51 -8.10 12.69
CA SER A 123 0.37 -7.16 13.81
C SER A 123 1.18 -5.88 13.61
N VAL A 124 2.42 -5.99 13.11
CA VAL A 124 3.27 -4.82 12.80
C VAL A 124 2.65 -4.00 11.68
N PHE A 125 2.16 -4.65 10.63
CA PHE A 125 1.47 -3.97 9.53
C PHE A 125 0.26 -3.17 10.02
N LYS A 126 -0.62 -3.77 10.84
CA LYS A 126 -1.76 -3.06 11.43
C LYS A 126 -1.32 -1.87 12.28
N ASN A 127 -0.22 -1.99 13.04
CA ASN A 127 0.32 -0.89 13.82
C ASN A 127 0.86 0.25 12.95
N ILE A 128 1.50 -0.05 11.81
CA ILE A 128 1.97 0.96 10.84
C ILE A 128 0.80 1.74 10.27
N LEU A 129 -0.31 1.06 9.98
CA LEU A 129 -1.53 1.72 9.53
C LEU A 129 -2.12 2.61 10.63
N GLY A 130 -2.06 2.20 11.90
CA GLY A 130 -2.43 3.04 13.04
C GLY A 130 -3.86 3.58 12.93
N SER A 131 -4.04 4.90 12.95
CA SER A 131 -5.33 5.57 12.75
C SER A 131 -5.76 5.69 11.28
N LYS A 132 -4.96 5.20 10.33
CA LYS A 132 -5.25 5.19 8.88
C LYS A 132 -6.06 3.96 8.45
N ILE A 133 -6.71 3.30 9.40
CA ILE A 133 -7.72 2.26 9.22
C ILE A 133 -8.98 2.67 10.00
N ASN A 134 -10.12 2.11 9.60
CA ASN A 134 -11.46 2.44 10.09
C ASN A 134 -12.03 3.75 9.52
N CYS A 135 -11.65 4.12 8.29
CA CYS A 135 -12.34 5.20 7.59
C CYS A 135 -13.68 4.72 7.04
N ASP A 136 -14.72 5.50 7.32
CA ASP A 136 -16.07 5.33 6.80
C ASP A 136 -16.51 6.68 6.22
N PHE A 137 -16.48 6.82 4.89
CA PHE A 137 -16.94 8.04 4.20
C PHE A 137 -18.48 8.05 4.01
N GLY A 138 -19.17 7.02 4.51
CA GLY A 138 -20.63 6.89 4.48
C GLY A 138 -21.32 7.26 5.79
N LYS A 139 -20.59 7.81 6.76
CA LYS A 139 -21.11 8.42 7.99
C LYS A 139 -20.83 9.91 8.04
#